data_AF-A0A811Y5B4-F1
#
_entry.id   AF-A0A811Y5B4-F1
#
_cell.length_a   1.000
_cell.length_b   1.000
_cell.length_c   1.000
_cell.angle_alpha   90.00
_cell.angle_beta   90.00
_cell.angle_gamma   90.00
#
_symmetry.space_group_name_H-M   'P 1'
#
loop_
_entity.id
_entity.type
_entity.pdbx_description
1 polymer ?
#
loop_
_entity_poly.entity_id
_entity_poly.type
_entity_poly.pdbx_seq_one_letter_code
_entity_poly.pdbx_strand_id
1 'polypeptide(L)'
;MLCQVLRRIGQKLVHRRILEEDVNGFAPARRLSTLDLVALGVGCTVGVGVYVLAGEVVRDQTGPSILICMLVASLSSMLAGLCYAEFGVRVPHAGSAYLYTYITVGELWAFITGWNLIVFFAAHTVTVAQAWTLAFDNLLGNHISQTRQESISPNVPQILGEILGFIVVGLVLLLMELLTLRNRWFFLLSKVVTLVKLLVLSFVIISGFMKGDLHNWKLTEEDYKKAGLNDTSSLGPLGSGGFMPFGFQGILHGSPTCFYAFIGFSIIISRVEEAQNPERSIPMGIVISLLICILVYFGVSASLTLMVPYYQLRPGSTLPEAFLHIGWAPAHYAVTFAFLCSLSVSLFGFMLPIRNLIYMMAQDGLLFPVLASIQTGTYTPNVATVIFGIIAAIMAFFFELTDLLDLMSVGALLAYSLVALCVLILRYQPEMRYERNGVQVQDENEPAAEKLTLQGLFFPGSPTPTPLSGQVVSVCSSLLALLLTLLCLVLAWWPGLLSGDPVWITVVVLLLVLITGITGVIWRQPQSSSPLHFKVPGLPLLPLLSIFVNVCLMMQVTAVTWALLGVWMLIGFAIYFSYGIQHSLVP
;
A
#
# COMPACT_ATOMS: atom_id res chain seq x y z
N MET A 1 30.52 29.38 10.25
CA MET A 1 29.81 28.39 11.09
C MET A 1 28.51 27.88 10.45
N LEU A 2 27.59 28.75 10.00
CA LEU A 2 26.32 28.31 9.38
C LEU A 2 26.49 27.34 8.19
N CYS A 3 27.46 27.61 7.30
CA CYS A 3 27.72 26.74 6.13
C CYS A 3 28.28 25.35 6.52
N GLN A 4 29.07 25.27 7.61
CA GLN A 4 29.56 23.99 8.13
C GLN A 4 28.45 23.19 8.82
N VAL A 5 27.56 23.89 9.55
CA VAL A 5 26.37 23.28 10.16
C VAL A 5 25.41 22.77 9.07
N LEU A 6 25.13 23.57 8.04
CA LEU A 6 24.32 23.18 6.87
C LEU A 6 24.94 21.99 6.12
N ARG A 7 26.27 21.96 5.96
CA ARG A 7 26.96 20.84 5.32
C ARG A 7 26.87 19.55 6.16
N ARG A 8 27.03 19.66 7.48
CA ARG A 8 26.91 18.51 8.40
C ARG A 8 25.47 17.98 8.45
N ILE A 9 24.48 18.88 8.47
CA ILE A 9 23.05 18.55 8.34
C ILE A 9 22.78 17.85 7.01
N GLY A 10 23.26 18.41 5.89
CA GLY A 10 23.12 17.82 4.56
C GLY A 10 23.74 16.43 4.45
N GLN A 11 24.89 16.20 5.09
CA GLN A 11 25.54 14.90 5.13
C GLN A 11 24.75 13.87 5.93
N LYS A 12 24.13 14.27 7.06
CA LYS A 12 23.23 13.40 7.83
C LYS A 12 21.98 13.02 7.02
N LEU A 13 21.34 13.98 6.35
CA LEU A 13 20.10 13.75 5.58
C LEU A 13 20.25 12.70 4.47
N VAL A 14 21.45 12.60 3.88
CA VAL A 14 21.77 11.67 2.77
C VAL A 14 22.48 10.41 3.28
N HIS A 15 22.70 10.29 4.60
CA HIS A 15 23.39 9.13 5.17
C HIS A 15 22.62 7.85 4.88
N ARG A 16 23.35 6.79 4.52
CA ARG A 16 22.81 5.48 4.21
C ARG A 16 23.21 4.49 5.28
N ARG A 17 22.24 3.74 5.79
CA ARG A 17 22.48 2.72 6.81
C ARG A 17 23.34 1.60 6.22
N ILE A 18 24.44 1.29 6.91
CA ILE A 18 25.25 0.11 6.64
C ILE A 18 24.66 -1.03 7.45
N LEU A 19 24.35 -2.15 6.79
CA LEU A 19 23.93 -3.38 7.48
C LEU A 19 25.19 -3.99 8.12
N GLU A 20 25.26 -4.01 9.45
CA GLU A 20 26.22 -4.82 10.18
C GLU A 20 25.65 -6.24 10.31
N GLU A 21 26.44 -7.26 9.97
CA GLU A 21 26.07 -8.64 10.29
C GLU A 21 26.02 -8.78 11.81
N ASP A 22 24.87 -9.20 12.35
CA ASP A 22 24.72 -9.45 13.76
C ASP A 22 25.51 -10.73 14.12
N VAL A 23 26.80 -10.58 14.42
CA VAL A 23 27.74 -11.66 14.74
C VAL A 23 27.28 -12.48 15.96
N ASN A 24 26.34 -11.96 16.76
CA ASN A 24 25.85 -12.57 18.00
C ASN A 24 24.32 -12.77 18.07
N GLY A 25 23.57 -12.56 16.98
CA GLY A 25 22.12 -12.75 16.94
C GLY A 25 21.70 -14.19 16.62
N PHE A 26 20.72 -14.74 17.36
CA PHE A 26 20.06 -15.99 16.96
C PHE A 26 19.43 -15.80 15.57
N ALA A 27 20.06 -16.34 14.53
CA ALA A 27 19.49 -16.33 13.19
C ALA A 27 18.07 -16.92 13.24
N PRO A 28 17.04 -16.20 12.74
CA PRO A 28 15.67 -16.69 12.80
C PRO A 28 15.58 -18.03 12.07
N ALA A 29 14.89 -18.99 12.69
CA ALA A 29 14.77 -20.31 12.12
C ALA A 29 13.98 -20.24 10.80
N ARG A 30 14.67 -20.49 9.69
CA ARG A 30 14.08 -20.55 8.34
C ARG A 30 13.06 -21.68 8.24
N ARG A 31 11.79 -21.37 8.45
CA ARG A 31 10.71 -22.36 8.60
C ARG A 31 9.60 -22.17 7.58
N LEU A 32 9.42 -20.98 7.03
CA LEU A 32 8.29 -20.68 6.14
C LEU A 32 8.53 -21.24 4.73
N SER A 33 7.59 -22.06 4.29
CA SER A 33 7.53 -22.56 2.91
C SER A 33 6.94 -21.51 1.96
N THR A 34 7.12 -21.70 0.65
CA THR A 34 6.49 -20.87 -0.39
C THR A 34 4.97 -20.78 -0.22
N LEU A 35 4.31 -21.89 0.11
CA LEU A 35 2.87 -21.94 0.31
C LEU A 35 2.43 -21.16 1.54
N ASP A 36 3.23 -21.14 2.59
CA ASP A 36 2.93 -20.36 3.80
C ASP A 36 3.06 -18.86 3.51
N LEU A 37 4.04 -18.45 2.69
CA LEU A 37 4.17 -17.07 2.22
C LEU A 37 3.02 -16.65 1.29
N VAL A 38 2.57 -17.54 0.39
CA VAL A 38 1.39 -17.28 -0.45
C VAL A 38 0.14 -17.14 0.42
N ALA A 39 -0.08 -18.05 1.38
CA ALA A 39 -1.23 -17.98 2.29
C ALA A 39 -1.21 -16.71 3.16
N LEU A 40 -0.02 -16.25 3.56
CA LEU A 40 0.16 -14.99 4.28
C LEU A 40 -0.17 -13.79 3.38
N GLY A 41 0.39 -13.75 2.16
CA GLY A 41 0.15 -12.67 1.20
C GLY A 41 -1.31 -12.55 0.80
N VAL A 42 -1.95 -13.66 0.42
CA VAL A 42 -3.38 -13.70 0.10
C VAL A 42 -4.23 -13.36 1.32
N GLY A 43 -3.90 -13.91 2.50
CA GLY A 43 -4.65 -13.68 3.72
C GLY A 43 -4.67 -12.21 4.17
N CYS A 44 -3.57 -11.49 3.97
CA CYS A 44 -3.46 -10.06 4.30
C CYS A 44 -4.01 -9.15 3.19
N THR A 45 -3.95 -9.57 1.92
CA THR A 45 -4.46 -8.78 0.78
C THR A 45 -5.97 -8.89 0.63
N VAL A 46 -6.52 -10.10 0.81
CA VAL A 46 -7.96 -10.34 0.77
C VAL A 46 -8.53 -10.00 2.15
N GLY A 47 -8.96 -8.76 2.35
CA GLY A 47 -9.46 -8.25 3.64
C GLY A 47 -10.76 -7.48 3.48
N VAL A 48 -10.87 -6.34 4.16
CA VAL A 48 -12.01 -5.40 4.03
C VAL A 48 -12.27 -5.05 2.56
N GLY A 49 -11.21 -5.03 1.74
CA GLY A 49 -11.29 -4.72 0.32
C GLY A 49 -12.33 -5.57 -0.42
N VAL A 50 -12.34 -6.89 -0.25
CA VAL A 50 -13.27 -7.75 -1.00
C VAL A 50 -14.72 -7.57 -0.53
N TYR A 51 -14.91 -7.32 0.76
CA TYR A 51 -16.23 -7.38 1.38
C TYR A 51 -16.96 -6.03 1.45
N VAL A 52 -16.23 -4.91 1.48
CA VAL A 52 -16.84 -3.59 1.72
C VAL A 52 -16.54 -2.59 0.60
N LEU A 53 -15.33 -2.62 0.05
CA LEU A 53 -14.88 -1.65 -0.97
C LEU A 53 -15.79 -1.59 -2.20
N ALA A 54 -16.26 -2.76 -2.64
CA ALA A 54 -17.11 -2.85 -3.80
C ALA A 54 -18.47 -2.19 -3.57
N GLY A 55 -19.06 -2.27 -2.36
CA GLY A 55 -20.31 -1.56 -2.05
C GLY A 55 -20.13 -0.04 -2.02
N GLU A 56 -18.99 0.41 -1.49
CA GLU A 56 -18.65 1.83 -1.33
C GLU A 56 -18.38 2.54 -2.67
N VAL A 57 -17.61 1.90 -3.55
CA VAL A 57 -17.13 2.52 -4.80
C VAL A 57 -18.10 2.33 -5.97
N VAL A 58 -18.91 1.26 -5.95
CA VAL A 58 -19.82 0.95 -7.08
C VAL A 58 -20.98 1.93 -7.14
N ARG A 59 -21.55 2.35 -6.01
CA ARG A 59 -22.73 3.22 -6.00
C ARG A 59 -22.41 4.62 -6.55
N ASP A 60 -21.39 5.26 -5.98
CA ASP A 60 -21.20 6.71 -6.12
C ASP A 60 -20.07 7.09 -7.10
N GLN A 61 -19.19 6.16 -7.48
CA GLN A 61 -18.00 6.48 -8.28
C GLN A 61 -17.92 5.73 -9.62
N THR A 62 -18.22 4.42 -9.64
CA THR A 62 -17.81 3.56 -10.78
C THR A 62 -18.95 2.79 -11.44
N GLY A 63 -19.97 2.36 -10.69
CA GLY A 63 -20.95 1.39 -11.20
C GLY A 63 -20.29 0.06 -11.61
N PRO A 64 -20.81 -0.62 -12.64
CA PRO A 64 -20.22 -1.85 -13.18
C PRO A 64 -18.78 -1.70 -13.69
N SER A 65 -18.35 -0.47 -14.00
CA SER A 65 -16.99 -0.17 -14.46
C SER A 65 -15.90 -0.33 -13.38
N ILE A 66 -16.27 -0.70 -12.14
CA ILE A 66 -15.33 -1.11 -11.09
C ILE A 66 -14.36 -2.21 -11.57
N LEU A 67 -14.77 -3.06 -12.52
CA LEU A 67 -13.91 -4.07 -13.12
C LEU A 67 -12.68 -3.47 -13.80
N ILE A 68 -12.84 -2.34 -14.47
CA ILE A 68 -11.73 -1.62 -15.11
C ILE A 68 -10.86 -0.96 -14.04
N CYS A 69 -11.47 -0.39 -12.99
CA CYS A 69 -10.75 0.20 -11.86
C CYS A 69 -9.85 -0.83 -11.17
N MET A 70 -10.38 -2.04 -10.92
CA MET A 70 -9.64 -3.16 -10.35
C MET A 70 -8.52 -3.65 -11.27
N LEU A 71 -8.71 -3.60 -12.59
CA LEU A 71 -7.66 -3.92 -13.56
C LEU A 71 -6.50 -2.91 -13.48
N VAL A 72 -6.80 -1.61 -13.42
CA VAL A 72 -5.78 -0.56 -13.28
C VAL A 72 -5.03 -0.68 -11.96
N ALA A 73 -5.77 -0.85 -10.84
CA ALA A 73 -5.23 -1.03 -9.50
C ALA A 73 -4.33 -2.28 -9.38
N SER A 74 -4.75 -3.40 -9.98
CA SER A 74 -3.98 -4.64 -9.97
C SER A 74 -2.72 -4.57 -10.82
N LEU A 75 -2.77 -3.90 -11.98
CA LEU A 75 -1.59 -3.68 -12.82
C LEU A 75 -0.54 -2.85 -12.07
N SER A 76 -0.98 -1.76 -11.40
CA SER A 76 -0.12 -0.94 -10.53
C SER A 76 0.54 -1.80 -9.43
N SER A 77 -0.25 -2.62 -8.73
CA SER A 77 0.26 -3.49 -7.66
C SER A 77 1.19 -4.59 -8.16
N MET A 78 0.94 -5.15 -9.35
CA MET A 78 1.82 -6.14 -9.97
C MET A 78 3.18 -5.53 -10.33
N LEU A 79 3.20 -4.33 -10.91
CA LEU A 79 4.43 -3.60 -11.22
C LEU A 79 5.23 -3.31 -9.95
N ALA A 80 4.58 -2.84 -8.89
CA ALA A 80 5.20 -2.64 -7.59
C ALA A 80 5.70 -3.96 -6.98
N GLY A 81 4.90 -5.03 -7.05
CA GLY A 81 5.23 -6.36 -6.53
C GLY A 81 6.48 -6.95 -7.15
N LEU A 82 6.69 -6.76 -8.45
CA LEU A 82 7.93 -7.19 -9.12
C LEU A 82 9.15 -6.41 -8.59
N CYS A 83 9.03 -5.10 -8.36
CA CYS A 83 10.09 -4.31 -7.73
C CYS A 83 10.40 -4.80 -6.31
N TYR A 84 9.38 -5.05 -5.49
CA TYR A 84 9.57 -5.62 -4.14
C TYR A 84 10.23 -7.00 -4.18
N ALA A 85 9.89 -7.84 -5.16
CA ALA A 85 10.48 -9.16 -5.31
C ALA A 85 11.99 -9.09 -5.59
N GLU A 86 12.44 -8.22 -6.50
CA GLU A 86 13.89 -8.04 -6.73
C GLU A 86 14.60 -7.45 -5.52
N PHE A 87 13.99 -6.48 -4.84
CA PHE A 87 14.62 -5.88 -3.64
C PHE A 87 14.75 -6.91 -2.51
N GLY A 88 13.69 -7.69 -2.24
CA GLY A 88 13.69 -8.70 -1.18
C GLY A 88 14.69 -9.82 -1.40
N VAL A 89 15.02 -10.15 -2.65
CA VAL A 89 16.07 -11.11 -2.98
C VAL A 89 17.47 -10.50 -2.83
N ARG A 90 17.64 -9.21 -3.12
CA ARG A 90 18.92 -8.50 -2.99
C ARG A 90 19.30 -8.22 -1.53
N VAL A 91 18.32 -7.86 -0.70
CA VAL A 91 18.52 -7.51 0.71
C VAL A 91 17.61 -8.38 1.58
N PRO A 92 18.02 -9.62 1.91
CA PRO A 92 17.21 -10.59 2.64
C PRO A 92 17.18 -10.31 4.15
N HIS A 93 16.97 -9.05 4.54
CA HIS A 93 16.76 -8.62 5.92
C HIS A 93 15.29 -8.29 6.13
N ALA A 94 14.78 -8.57 7.33
CA ALA A 94 13.41 -8.35 7.76
C ALA A 94 13.17 -6.84 7.96
N GLY A 95 13.14 -6.10 6.86
CA GLY A 95 12.82 -4.69 6.80
C GLY A 95 11.60 -4.44 5.94
N SER A 96 10.84 -3.40 6.29
CA SER A 96 9.82 -2.85 5.41
C SER A 96 10.44 -1.89 4.39
N ALA A 97 9.60 -1.18 3.61
CA ALA A 97 10.06 -0.14 2.69
C ALA A 97 10.96 0.93 3.35
N TYR A 98 10.85 1.12 4.67
CA TYR A 98 11.75 1.97 5.47
C TYR A 98 13.22 1.57 5.31
N LEU A 99 13.57 0.31 5.61
CA LEU A 99 14.94 -0.19 5.56
C LEU A 99 15.50 -0.07 4.14
N TYR A 100 14.66 -0.36 3.14
CA TYR A 100 15.03 -0.33 1.74
C TYR A 100 15.39 1.08 1.27
N THR A 101 14.62 2.07 1.72
CA THR A 101 14.87 3.48 1.44
C THR A 101 16.12 3.99 2.17
N TYR A 102 16.35 3.54 3.40
CA TYR A 102 17.51 3.95 4.19
C TYR A 102 18.82 3.47 3.55
N ILE A 103 18.88 2.22 3.09
CA ILE A 103 20.10 1.67 2.49
C ILE A 103 20.41 2.33 1.13
N THR A 104 19.41 2.77 0.38
CA THR A 104 19.58 3.21 -1.02
C THR A 104 19.56 4.72 -1.23
N VAL A 105 18.61 5.43 -0.61
CA VAL A 105 18.37 6.86 -0.85
C VAL A 105 18.96 7.70 0.28
N GLY A 106 18.66 7.35 1.53
CA GLY A 106 19.23 7.97 2.72
C GLY A 106 18.22 8.21 3.85
N GLU A 107 18.71 8.79 4.95
CA GLU A 107 18.00 8.95 6.22
C GLU A 107 16.69 9.73 6.11
N LEU A 108 16.66 10.89 5.44
CA LEU A 108 15.45 11.72 5.36
C LEU A 108 14.31 10.99 4.66
N TRP A 109 14.60 10.37 3.51
CA TRP A 109 13.60 9.62 2.75
C TRP A 109 13.19 8.35 3.49
N ALA A 110 14.10 7.71 4.23
CA ALA A 110 13.76 6.63 5.12
C ALA A 110 12.77 7.08 6.20
N PHE A 111 13.04 8.21 6.87
CA PHE A 111 12.13 8.77 7.87
C PHE A 111 10.74 9.04 7.27
N ILE A 112 10.66 9.70 6.12
CA ILE A 112 9.39 9.96 5.42
C ILE A 112 8.63 8.65 5.14
N THR A 113 9.31 7.64 4.61
CA THR A 113 8.71 6.32 4.35
C THR A 113 8.23 5.65 5.64
N GLY A 114 9.05 5.64 6.69
CA GLY A 114 8.71 5.02 7.97
C GLY A 114 7.55 5.72 8.66
N TRP A 115 7.56 7.06 8.69
CA TRP A 115 6.49 7.88 9.25
C TRP A 115 5.16 7.72 8.51
N ASN A 116 5.20 7.60 7.18
CA ASN A 116 4.03 7.28 6.37
C ASN A 116 3.52 5.85 6.66
N LEU A 117 4.41 4.86 6.77
CA LEU A 117 4.01 3.50 7.11
C LEU A 117 3.33 3.39 8.49
N ILE A 118 3.70 4.24 9.46
CA ILE A 118 3.03 4.28 10.78
C ILE A 118 1.55 4.70 10.63
N VAL A 119 1.25 5.79 9.91
CA VAL A 119 -0.14 6.22 9.68
C VAL A 119 -0.91 5.22 8.83
N PHE A 120 -0.25 4.60 7.85
CA PHE A 120 -0.84 3.54 7.03
C PHE A 120 -1.32 2.36 7.89
N PHE A 121 -0.48 1.87 8.81
CA PHE A 121 -0.86 0.76 9.69
C PHE A 121 -1.91 1.18 10.73
N ALA A 122 -1.88 2.43 11.21
CA ALA A 122 -2.91 2.98 12.10
C ALA A 122 -4.28 3.00 11.41
N ALA A 123 -4.34 3.58 10.21
CA ALA A 123 -5.55 3.58 9.38
C ALA A 123 -6.04 2.15 9.10
N HIS A 124 -5.15 1.21 8.75
CA HIS A 124 -5.51 -0.20 8.54
C HIS A 124 -6.24 -0.79 9.75
N THR A 125 -5.71 -0.53 10.94
CA THR A 125 -6.26 -1.07 12.18
C THR A 125 -7.68 -0.55 12.41
N VAL A 126 -7.90 0.74 12.19
CA VAL A 126 -9.22 1.36 12.32
C VAL A 126 -10.19 0.84 11.27
N THR A 127 -9.79 0.79 9.99
CA THR A 127 -10.60 0.29 8.86
C THR A 127 -11.10 -1.12 9.12
N VAL A 128 -10.22 -2.03 9.54
CA VAL A 128 -10.60 -3.41 9.84
C VAL A 128 -11.56 -3.49 11.02
N ALA A 129 -11.36 -2.65 12.03
CA ALA A 129 -12.16 -2.67 13.23
C ALA A 129 -13.57 -2.08 12.99
N GLN A 130 -13.69 -1.03 12.18
CA GLN A 130 -14.97 -0.53 11.67
C GLN A 130 -15.69 -1.61 10.83
N ALA A 131 -14.99 -2.25 9.89
CA ALA A 131 -15.55 -3.31 9.07
C ALA A 131 -15.98 -4.54 9.88
N TRP A 132 -15.26 -4.88 10.96
CA TRP A 132 -15.62 -5.97 11.86
C TRP A 132 -16.94 -5.67 12.58
N THR A 133 -17.11 -4.41 12.98
CA THR A 133 -18.34 -3.95 13.64
C THR A 133 -19.54 -3.98 12.70
N LEU A 134 -19.35 -3.59 11.43
CA LEU A 134 -20.38 -3.73 10.40
C LEU A 134 -20.76 -5.19 10.18
N ALA A 135 -19.77 -6.08 10.07
CA ALA A 135 -20.00 -7.51 9.91
C ALA A 135 -20.77 -8.12 11.10
N PHE A 136 -20.45 -7.66 12.31
CA PHE A 136 -21.09 -8.11 13.54
C PHE A 136 -22.55 -7.64 13.64
N ASP A 137 -22.83 -6.38 13.29
CA ASP A 137 -24.20 -5.86 13.22
C ASP A 137 -25.04 -6.61 12.18
N ASN A 138 -24.47 -6.90 11.01
CA ASN A 138 -25.13 -7.67 9.97
C ASN A 138 -25.52 -9.08 10.43
N LEU A 139 -24.66 -9.73 11.23
CA LEU A 139 -24.95 -11.06 11.79
C LEU A 139 -26.12 -11.00 12.80
N LEU A 140 -26.25 -9.89 13.51
CA LEU A 140 -27.35 -9.64 14.44
C LEU A 140 -28.61 -9.10 13.76
N GLY A 141 -28.68 -9.07 12.42
CA GLY A 141 -29.88 -8.63 11.70
C GLY A 141 -30.08 -7.11 11.68
N ASN A 142 -28.99 -6.34 11.70
CA ASN A 142 -28.98 -4.87 11.63
C ASN A 142 -29.69 -4.17 12.81
N HIS A 143 -29.85 -4.86 13.94
CA HIS A 143 -30.49 -4.28 15.11
C HIS A 143 -29.68 -3.11 15.70
N ILE A 144 -28.35 -3.10 15.59
CA ILE A 144 -27.51 -2.02 16.12
C ILE A 144 -27.65 -0.78 15.21
N SER A 145 -27.64 -0.95 13.88
CA SER A 145 -27.86 0.15 12.93
C SER A 145 -29.30 0.69 12.93
N GLN A 146 -30.32 -0.16 13.14
CA GLN A 146 -31.71 0.29 13.30
C GLN A 146 -31.92 1.04 14.60
N THR A 147 -31.40 0.53 15.73
CA THR A 147 -31.44 1.24 17.02
C THR A 147 -30.67 2.58 16.93
N ARG A 148 -29.57 2.60 16.16
CA ARG A 148 -28.83 3.83 15.81
C ARG A 148 -29.74 4.79 15.03
N GLN A 149 -30.41 4.39 13.97
CA GLN A 149 -31.28 5.28 13.19
C GLN A 149 -32.55 5.74 13.94
N GLU A 150 -33.15 4.89 14.77
CA GLU A 150 -34.40 5.19 15.49
C GLU A 150 -34.21 6.02 16.77
N SER A 151 -33.04 5.94 17.41
CA SER A 151 -32.74 6.72 18.62
C SER A 151 -32.13 8.10 18.34
N ILE A 152 -31.94 8.47 17.06
CA ILE A 152 -31.25 9.70 16.64
C ILE A 152 -32.26 10.80 16.27
N SER A 153 -32.32 11.83 17.12
CA SER A 153 -32.74 13.18 16.70
C SER A 153 -31.67 13.77 15.76
N PRO A 154 -32.04 14.44 14.65
CA PRO A 154 -31.13 14.85 13.57
C PRO A 154 -30.01 15.86 13.92
N ASN A 155 -29.83 16.23 15.20
CA ASN A 155 -28.89 17.28 15.61
C ASN A 155 -27.62 16.82 16.34
N VAL A 156 -27.36 15.52 16.55
CA VAL A 156 -26.08 15.07 17.14
C VAL A 156 -25.55 13.80 16.45
N PRO A 157 -24.74 13.94 15.38
CA PRO A 157 -24.16 12.79 14.66
C PRO A 157 -22.97 12.13 15.38
N GLN A 158 -22.36 12.81 16.35
CA GLN A 158 -20.99 12.50 16.80
C GLN A 158 -20.95 11.49 17.97
N ILE A 159 -21.65 11.74 19.08
CA ILE A 159 -21.34 11.12 20.39
C ILE A 159 -21.56 9.58 20.47
N LEU A 160 -22.44 8.97 19.69
CA LEU A 160 -22.69 7.52 19.77
C LEU A 160 -21.78 6.70 18.83
N GLY A 161 -21.39 7.28 17.68
CA GLY A 161 -20.31 6.74 16.83
C GLY A 161 -18.99 6.71 17.59
N GLU A 162 -18.79 7.69 18.48
CA GLU A 162 -17.65 7.76 19.39
C GLU A 162 -17.60 6.57 20.35
N ILE A 163 -18.71 6.21 21.02
CA ILE A 163 -18.74 5.06 21.95
C ILE A 163 -18.42 3.74 21.23
N LEU A 164 -18.91 3.55 20.01
CA LEU A 164 -18.64 2.35 19.22
C LEU A 164 -17.18 2.31 18.76
N GLY A 165 -16.62 3.43 18.30
CA GLY A 165 -15.19 3.58 18.00
C GLY A 165 -14.30 3.26 19.22
N PHE A 166 -14.68 3.73 20.41
CA PHE A 166 -13.99 3.42 21.66
C PHE A 166 -14.06 1.93 22.05
N ILE A 167 -15.21 1.28 21.88
CA ILE A 167 -15.36 -0.17 22.14
C ILE A 167 -14.49 -0.98 21.17
N VAL A 168 -14.46 -0.57 19.90
CA VAL A 168 -13.73 -1.24 18.83
C VAL A 168 -12.22 -1.09 19.01
N VAL A 169 -11.76 0.10 19.38
CA VAL A 169 -10.34 0.33 19.72
C VAL A 169 -9.96 -0.36 21.03
N GLY A 170 -10.86 -0.38 22.02
CA GLY A 170 -10.71 -1.15 23.25
C GLY A 170 -10.60 -2.66 22.99
N LEU A 171 -11.39 -3.20 22.07
CA LEU A 171 -11.31 -4.59 21.61
C LEU A 171 -10.00 -4.85 20.88
N VAL A 172 -9.55 -3.94 20.01
CA VAL A 172 -8.27 -4.05 19.31
C VAL A 172 -7.10 -4.01 20.28
N LEU A 173 -7.11 -3.13 21.29
CA LEU A 173 -6.11 -3.07 22.36
C LEU A 173 -6.10 -4.34 23.23
N LEU A 174 -7.29 -4.87 23.55
CA LEU A 174 -7.43 -6.12 24.31
C LEU A 174 -6.97 -7.33 23.49
N LEU A 175 -7.25 -7.37 22.18
CA LEU A 175 -6.74 -8.38 21.25
C LEU A 175 -5.22 -8.26 21.06
N MET A 176 -4.68 -7.05 21.06
CA MET A 176 -3.23 -6.78 20.99
C MET A 176 -2.48 -7.33 22.22
N GLU A 177 -3.09 -7.21 23.39
CA GLU A 177 -2.55 -7.71 24.66
C GLU A 177 -2.72 -9.23 24.80
N LEU A 178 -3.82 -9.80 24.28
CA LEU A 178 -4.05 -11.24 24.27
C LEU A 178 -3.08 -11.99 23.33
N LEU A 179 -2.46 -11.32 22.33
CA LEU A 179 -1.67 -11.97 21.29
C LEU A 179 -0.15 -11.96 21.43
N THR A 180 0.42 -11.20 22.35
CA THR A 180 1.82 -11.38 22.76
C THR A 180 2.06 -12.75 23.43
N LEU A 181 0.99 -13.44 23.86
CA LEU A 181 1.03 -14.67 24.63
C LEU A 181 1.18 -15.98 23.81
N ARG A 182 1.05 -16.00 22.48
CA ARG A 182 0.92 -17.30 21.75
C ARG A 182 1.49 -17.35 20.32
N ASN A 183 2.78 -17.06 20.18
CA ASN A 183 3.44 -16.91 18.87
C ASN A 183 3.51 -18.17 17.97
N ARG A 184 3.26 -19.39 18.50
CA ARG A 184 3.47 -20.65 17.73
C ARG A 184 2.26 -21.13 16.91
N TRP A 185 1.05 -20.73 17.28
CA TRP A 185 -0.19 -21.22 16.65
C TRP A 185 -0.73 -20.31 15.55
N PHE A 186 -0.25 -19.06 15.49
CA PHE A 186 -0.76 -18.04 14.58
C PHE A 186 -0.65 -18.43 13.10
N PHE A 187 0.48 -19.00 12.67
CA PHE A 187 0.68 -19.38 11.26
C PHE A 187 -0.27 -20.47 10.81
N LEU A 188 -0.52 -21.47 11.68
CA LEU A 188 -1.47 -22.54 11.38
C LEU A 188 -2.88 -21.96 11.25
N LEU A 189 -3.26 -21.08 12.19
CA LEU A 189 -4.58 -20.42 12.17
C LEU A 189 -4.75 -19.56 10.91
N SER A 190 -3.74 -18.74 10.58
CA SER A 190 -3.78 -17.89 9.38
C SER A 190 -3.90 -18.72 8.10
N LYS A 191 -3.18 -19.84 8.00
CA LYS A 191 -3.26 -20.74 6.84
C LYS A 191 -4.65 -21.34 6.66
N VAL A 192 -5.24 -21.85 7.75
CA VAL A 192 -6.58 -22.44 7.73
C VAL A 192 -7.63 -21.38 7.38
N VAL A 193 -7.56 -20.20 7.99
CA VAL A 193 -8.53 -19.13 7.72
C VAL A 193 -8.39 -18.59 6.30
N THR A 194 -7.17 -18.44 5.75
CA THR A 194 -7.00 -18.06 4.33
C THR A 194 -7.61 -19.10 3.39
N LEU A 195 -7.45 -20.39 3.67
CA LEU A 195 -8.06 -21.44 2.86
C LEU A 195 -9.60 -21.37 2.89
N VAL A 196 -10.19 -21.23 4.08
CA VAL A 196 -11.65 -21.08 4.25
C VAL A 196 -12.14 -19.81 3.54
N LYS A 197 -11.42 -18.71 3.67
CA LYS A 197 -11.70 -17.43 2.99
C LYS A 197 -11.77 -17.62 1.47
N LEU A 198 -10.78 -18.28 0.86
CA LEU A 198 -10.79 -18.54 -0.58
C LEU A 198 -11.94 -19.45 -1.03
N LEU A 199 -12.31 -20.45 -0.22
CA LEU A 199 -13.45 -21.33 -0.51
C LEU A 199 -14.77 -20.57 -0.47
N VAL A 200 -14.98 -19.73 0.54
CA VAL A 200 -16.18 -18.90 0.66
C VAL A 200 -16.27 -17.90 -0.48
N LEU A 201 -15.17 -17.23 -0.84
CA LEU A 201 -15.17 -16.29 -1.96
C LEU A 201 -15.41 -17.00 -3.31
N SER A 202 -14.86 -18.20 -3.50
CA SER A 202 -15.16 -19.01 -4.68
C SER A 202 -16.65 -19.36 -4.76
N PHE A 203 -17.29 -19.69 -3.62
CA PHE A 203 -18.74 -19.89 -3.54
C PHE A 203 -19.51 -18.60 -3.90
N VAL A 204 -19.08 -17.43 -3.41
CA VAL A 204 -19.71 -16.15 -3.76
C VAL A 204 -19.62 -15.88 -5.25
N ILE A 205 -18.46 -16.10 -5.86
CA ILE A 205 -18.25 -15.92 -7.30
C ILE A 205 -19.20 -16.82 -8.10
N ILE A 206 -19.23 -18.12 -7.80
CA ILE A 206 -20.08 -19.10 -8.51
C ILE A 206 -21.56 -18.76 -8.35
N SER A 207 -22.02 -18.50 -7.12
CA SER A 207 -23.42 -18.19 -6.83
C SER A 207 -23.86 -16.87 -7.48
N GLY A 208 -23.00 -15.86 -7.48
CA GLY A 208 -23.30 -14.59 -8.12
C GLY A 208 -23.32 -14.65 -9.64
N PHE A 209 -22.50 -15.47 -10.29
CA PHE A 209 -22.63 -15.71 -11.74
C PHE A 209 -23.88 -16.53 -12.10
N MET A 210 -24.29 -17.47 -11.24
CA MET A 210 -25.51 -18.27 -11.48
C MET A 210 -26.80 -17.45 -11.33
N LYS A 211 -26.80 -16.47 -10.42
CA LYS A 211 -27.99 -15.68 -10.08
C LYS A 211 -27.95 -14.25 -10.62
N GLY A 212 -26.80 -13.81 -11.10
CA GLY A 212 -26.59 -12.49 -11.64
C GLY A 212 -27.35 -12.25 -12.94
N ASP A 213 -27.83 -11.04 -13.11
CA ASP A 213 -28.54 -10.62 -14.32
C ASP A 213 -27.65 -9.66 -15.12
N LEU A 214 -27.43 -9.99 -16.41
CA LEU A 214 -26.70 -9.14 -17.34
C LEU A 214 -27.42 -7.81 -17.62
N HIS A 215 -28.72 -7.74 -17.33
CA HIS A 215 -29.48 -6.49 -17.42
C HIS A 215 -28.92 -5.41 -16.47
N ASN A 216 -28.36 -5.79 -15.32
CA ASN A 216 -27.76 -4.86 -14.37
C ASN A 216 -26.54 -4.10 -14.94
N TRP A 217 -25.91 -4.60 -16.00
CA TRP A 217 -24.83 -3.90 -16.72
C TRP A 217 -25.32 -3.05 -17.89
N LYS A 218 -26.61 -3.13 -18.23
CA LYS A 218 -27.26 -2.39 -19.33
C LYS A 218 -28.43 -1.55 -18.81
N LEU A 219 -28.34 -1.10 -17.56
CA LEU A 219 -29.35 -0.26 -16.93
C LEU A 219 -29.60 1.01 -17.75
N THR A 220 -30.87 1.36 -17.91
CA THR A 220 -31.31 2.55 -18.64
C THR A 220 -31.96 3.57 -17.71
N GLU A 221 -32.13 4.81 -18.17
CA GLU A 221 -32.81 5.85 -17.39
C GLU A 221 -34.26 5.48 -17.00
N GLU A 222 -34.91 4.61 -17.77
CA GLU A 222 -36.24 4.11 -17.46
C GLU A 222 -36.27 3.21 -16.23
N ASP A 223 -35.19 2.48 -15.96
CA ASP A 223 -35.08 1.59 -14.81
C ASP A 223 -34.95 2.39 -13.51
N TYR A 224 -34.26 3.54 -13.54
CA TYR A 224 -34.22 4.48 -12.41
C TYR A 224 -35.60 5.09 -12.12
N LYS A 225 -36.34 5.46 -13.17
CA LYS A 225 -37.71 5.99 -13.05
C LYS A 225 -38.66 4.94 -12.48
N LYS A 226 -38.56 3.68 -12.91
CA LYS A 226 -39.34 2.55 -12.34
C LYS A 226 -39.01 2.28 -10.88
N ALA A 227 -37.76 2.50 -10.46
CA ALA A 227 -37.34 2.38 -9.07
C ALA A 227 -37.82 3.55 -8.18
N GLY A 228 -38.50 4.56 -8.74
CA GLY A 228 -39.02 5.71 -8.01
C GLY A 228 -37.98 6.78 -7.66
N LEU A 229 -36.80 6.74 -8.30
CA LEU A 229 -35.72 7.71 -8.09
C LEU A 229 -35.88 8.86 -9.12
N ASN A 230 -36.47 9.98 -8.69
CA ASN A 230 -36.86 11.10 -9.55
C ASN A 230 -35.82 12.24 -9.66
N ASP A 231 -34.57 12.03 -9.24
CA ASP A 231 -33.59 13.11 -9.28
C ASP A 231 -33.03 13.33 -10.70
N THR A 232 -33.56 14.38 -11.32
CA THR A 232 -33.22 14.91 -12.65
C THR A 232 -31.84 15.55 -12.70
N SER A 233 -30.99 15.09 -13.62
CA SER A 233 -30.27 15.91 -14.61
C SER A 233 -29.37 14.98 -15.43
N SER A 234 -29.04 15.35 -16.66
CA SER A 234 -28.13 14.59 -17.55
C SER A 234 -26.69 14.48 -17.03
N LEU A 235 -26.43 14.91 -15.78
CA LEU A 235 -25.22 14.73 -14.97
C LEU A 235 -25.58 14.56 -13.47
N GLY A 236 -26.69 13.87 -13.14
CA GLY A 236 -27.12 13.59 -11.76
C GLY A 236 -26.35 12.45 -11.06
N PRO A 237 -26.53 12.27 -9.73
CA PRO A 237 -25.68 11.45 -8.84
C PRO A 237 -25.63 9.95 -9.16
N LEU A 238 -26.53 9.45 -10.00
CA LEU A 238 -26.65 8.03 -10.34
C LEU A 238 -26.04 7.70 -11.72
N GLY A 239 -25.51 8.69 -12.43
CA GLY A 239 -24.84 8.54 -13.73
C GLY A 239 -25.77 8.24 -14.92
N SER A 240 -25.19 8.12 -16.11
CA SER A 240 -25.91 7.91 -17.39
C SER A 240 -26.45 6.49 -17.61
N GLY A 241 -26.28 5.60 -16.63
CA GLY A 241 -26.56 4.17 -16.76
C GLY A 241 -25.59 3.39 -17.64
N GLY A 242 -25.90 2.11 -17.84
CA GLY A 242 -25.07 1.14 -18.54
C GLY A 242 -23.86 0.65 -17.73
N PHE A 243 -22.81 0.21 -18.44
CA PHE A 243 -21.61 -0.36 -17.81
C PHE A 243 -20.73 0.72 -17.16
N MET A 244 -20.70 1.94 -17.72
CA MET A 244 -19.86 3.04 -17.27
C MET A 244 -20.72 4.29 -16.97
N PRO A 245 -21.54 4.26 -15.91
CA PRO A 245 -22.51 5.32 -15.62
C PRO A 245 -21.86 6.68 -15.32
N PHE A 246 -20.63 6.68 -14.78
CA PHE A 246 -19.88 7.90 -14.43
C PHE A 246 -18.80 8.26 -15.45
N GLY A 247 -18.82 7.65 -16.63
CA GLY A 247 -17.83 7.90 -17.66
C GLY A 247 -16.40 7.47 -17.25
N PHE A 248 -15.42 7.94 -18.03
CA PHE A 248 -14.00 7.71 -17.75
C PHE A 248 -13.54 8.38 -16.44
N GLN A 249 -14.19 9.48 -16.07
CA GLN A 249 -13.91 10.20 -14.83
C GLN A 249 -14.20 9.33 -13.59
N GLY A 250 -15.30 8.58 -13.59
CA GLY A 250 -15.60 7.63 -12.52
C GLY A 250 -14.54 6.53 -12.38
N ILE A 251 -14.04 6.01 -13.50
CA ILE A 251 -12.97 5.00 -13.50
C ILE A 251 -11.71 5.57 -12.86
N LEU A 252 -11.33 6.79 -13.24
CA LEU A 252 -10.14 7.45 -12.74
C LEU A 252 -10.24 7.78 -11.24
N HIS A 253 -11.37 8.28 -10.76
CA HIS A 253 -11.57 8.60 -9.34
C HIS A 253 -11.73 7.36 -8.46
N GLY A 254 -12.32 6.27 -8.96
CA GLY A 254 -12.49 5.03 -8.20
C GLY A 254 -11.29 4.09 -8.19
N SER A 255 -10.35 4.25 -9.13
CA SER A 255 -9.15 3.41 -9.20
C SER A 255 -8.22 3.49 -7.97
N PRO A 256 -7.94 4.67 -7.38
CA PRO A 256 -7.12 4.79 -6.18
C PRO A 256 -7.76 4.14 -4.95
N THR A 257 -9.08 4.27 -4.78
CA THR A 257 -9.79 3.59 -3.70
C THR A 257 -9.76 2.07 -3.93
N CYS A 258 -9.94 1.62 -5.18
CA CYS A 258 -9.78 0.21 -5.58
C CYS A 258 -8.35 -0.33 -5.35
N PHE A 259 -7.33 0.52 -5.36
CA PHE A 259 -5.94 0.12 -5.08
C PHE A 259 -5.78 -0.51 -3.69
N TYR A 260 -6.60 -0.08 -2.70
CA TYR A 260 -6.61 -0.66 -1.36
C TYR A 260 -6.73 -2.19 -1.36
N ALA A 261 -7.50 -2.75 -2.30
CA ALA A 261 -7.69 -4.19 -2.46
C ALA A 261 -6.38 -4.98 -2.60
N PHE A 262 -5.29 -4.34 -3.06
CA PHE A 262 -4.07 -5.02 -3.47
C PHE A 262 -2.82 -4.70 -2.62
N ILE A 263 -2.95 -3.96 -1.52
CA ILE A 263 -1.79 -3.48 -0.72
C ILE A 263 -1.12 -4.59 0.15
N GLY A 264 -1.77 -5.73 0.36
CA GLY A 264 -1.33 -6.70 1.38
C GLY A 264 -0.10 -7.55 1.05
N PHE A 265 0.35 -7.65 -0.20
CA PHE A 265 1.44 -8.56 -0.59
C PHE A 265 2.80 -8.17 0.03
N SER A 266 3.02 -6.90 0.35
CA SER A 266 4.28 -6.40 0.89
C SER A 266 4.60 -6.98 2.27
N ILE A 267 3.64 -7.63 2.93
CA ILE A 267 3.86 -8.37 4.18
C ILE A 267 4.88 -9.50 4.04
N ILE A 268 4.95 -10.13 2.86
CA ILE A 268 5.84 -11.26 2.57
C ILE A 268 7.30 -10.84 2.81
N ILE A 269 7.63 -9.60 2.47
CA ILE A 269 8.96 -9.02 2.61
C ILE A 269 9.38 -8.86 4.07
N SER A 270 8.44 -8.53 4.95
CA SER A 270 8.73 -8.41 6.40
C SER A 270 9.18 -9.73 7.03
N ARG A 271 8.97 -10.87 6.35
CA ARG A 271 9.32 -12.22 6.79
C ARG A 271 10.36 -12.89 5.91
N VAL A 272 11.14 -12.11 5.16
CA VAL A 272 12.15 -12.66 4.25
C VAL A 272 13.20 -13.51 4.98
N GLU A 273 13.58 -13.14 6.21
CA GLU A 273 14.55 -13.88 7.02
C GLU A 273 14.03 -15.25 7.50
N GLU A 274 12.71 -15.40 7.66
CA GLU A 274 12.06 -16.65 8.10
C GLU A 274 11.80 -17.63 6.94
N ALA A 275 12.00 -17.20 5.69
CA ALA A 275 11.77 -18.01 4.49
C ALA A 275 12.86 -19.07 4.30
N GLN A 276 12.47 -20.30 3.93
CA GLN A 276 13.42 -21.39 3.68
C GLN A 276 14.41 -21.07 2.55
N ASN A 277 13.91 -20.56 1.42
CA ASN A 277 14.69 -20.16 0.25
C ASN A 277 14.25 -18.78 -0.23
N PRO A 278 14.75 -17.67 0.35
CA PRO A 278 14.25 -16.32 0.07
C PRO A 278 14.36 -15.96 -1.42
N GLU A 279 15.45 -16.37 -2.10
CA GLU A 279 15.72 -16.07 -3.51
C GLU A 279 14.63 -16.53 -4.49
N ARG A 280 13.95 -17.65 -4.20
CA ARG A 280 12.87 -18.18 -5.03
C ARG A 280 11.50 -18.01 -4.39
N SER A 281 11.44 -18.10 -3.06
CA SER A 281 10.16 -18.15 -2.34
C SER A 281 9.50 -16.78 -2.25
N ILE A 282 10.29 -15.71 -2.15
CA ILE A 282 9.76 -14.34 -2.08
C ILE A 282 9.16 -13.91 -3.42
N PRO A 283 9.86 -14.01 -4.57
CA PRO A 283 9.25 -13.64 -5.86
C PRO A 283 8.02 -14.48 -6.19
N MET A 284 8.10 -15.81 -6.00
CA MET A 284 6.97 -16.70 -6.24
C MET A 284 5.80 -16.39 -5.31
N GLY A 285 6.07 -16.11 -4.03
CA GLY A 285 5.06 -15.74 -3.05
C GLY A 285 4.30 -14.46 -3.44
N ILE A 286 5.03 -13.41 -3.83
CA ILE A 286 4.43 -12.13 -4.24
C ILE A 286 3.61 -12.29 -5.52
N VAL A 287 4.17 -12.88 -6.57
CA VAL A 287 3.49 -13.00 -7.87
C VAL A 287 2.27 -13.92 -7.77
N ILE A 288 2.39 -15.09 -7.14
CA ILE A 288 1.26 -16.03 -6.99
C ILE A 288 0.16 -15.41 -6.12
N SER A 289 0.52 -14.76 -5.00
CA SER A 289 -0.50 -14.13 -4.15
C SER A 289 -1.25 -13.02 -4.87
N LEU A 290 -0.55 -12.15 -5.62
CA LEU A 290 -1.18 -11.11 -6.43
C LEU A 290 -2.08 -11.68 -7.51
N LEU A 291 -1.64 -12.71 -8.26
CA LEU A 291 -2.48 -13.35 -9.29
C LEU A 291 -3.76 -13.96 -8.70
N ILE A 292 -3.67 -14.63 -7.55
CA ILE A 292 -4.86 -15.16 -6.85
C ILE A 292 -5.78 -14.02 -6.44
N CYS A 293 -5.23 -12.93 -5.88
CA CYS A 293 -6.03 -11.77 -5.48
C CYS A 293 -6.73 -11.14 -6.68
N ILE A 294 -6.05 -10.99 -7.82
CA ILE A 294 -6.66 -10.44 -9.06
C ILE A 294 -7.88 -11.24 -9.47
N LEU A 295 -7.75 -12.58 -9.53
CA LEU A 295 -8.86 -13.45 -9.90
C LEU A 295 -10.04 -13.35 -8.93
N VAL A 296 -9.74 -13.32 -7.62
CA VAL A 296 -10.77 -13.22 -6.58
C VAL A 296 -11.46 -11.86 -6.60
N TYR A 297 -10.72 -10.75 -6.61
CA TYR A 297 -11.29 -9.40 -6.60
C TYR A 297 -12.09 -9.12 -7.87
N PHE A 298 -11.59 -9.52 -9.03
CA PHE A 298 -12.30 -9.37 -10.29
C PHE A 298 -13.58 -10.22 -10.31
N GLY A 299 -13.48 -11.48 -9.87
CA GLY A 299 -14.62 -12.38 -9.77
C GLY A 299 -15.71 -11.86 -8.83
N VAL A 300 -15.33 -11.40 -7.63
CA VAL A 300 -16.28 -10.88 -6.63
C VAL A 300 -16.92 -9.56 -7.08
N SER A 301 -16.14 -8.66 -7.69
CA SER A 301 -16.67 -7.39 -8.20
C SER A 301 -17.64 -7.63 -9.36
N ALA A 302 -17.34 -8.58 -10.25
CA ALA A 302 -18.23 -8.98 -11.33
C ALA A 302 -19.50 -9.62 -10.78
N SER A 303 -19.37 -10.52 -9.80
CA SER A 303 -20.51 -11.20 -9.19
C SER A 303 -21.42 -10.19 -8.48
N LEU A 304 -20.87 -9.27 -7.69
CA LEU A 304 -21.66 -8.26 -6.96
C LEU A 304 -22.46 -7.35 -7.90
N THR A 305 -21.81 -6.81 -8.93
CA THR A 305 -22.45 -5.89 -9.89
C THR A 305 -23.48 -6.58 -10.80
N LEU A 306 -23.38 -7.89 -10.99
CA LEU A 306 -24.40 -8.70 -11.67
C LEU A 306 -25.56 -9.07 -10.75
N MET A 307 -25.29 -9.28 -9.46
CA MET A 307 -26.28 -9.68 -8.46
C MET A 307 -27.22 -8.54 -8.07
N VAL A 308 -26.68 -7.34 -7.83
CA VAL A 308 -27.42 -6.20 -7.33
C VAL A 308 -27.14 -4.99 -8.23
N PRO A 309 -28.19 -4.27 -8.67
CA PRO A 309 -27.99 -3.05 -9.44
C PRO A 309 -27.31 -1.98 -8.57
N TYR A 310 -26.35 -1.27 -9.16
CA TYR A 310 -25.42 -0.40 -8.42
C TYR A 310 -26.09 0.71 -7.60
N TYR A 311 -27.25 1.20 -8.02
CA TYR A 311 -28.01 2.25 -7.33
C TYR A 311 -28.69 1.78 -6.03
N GLN A 312 -28.85 0.48 -5.83
CA GLN A 312 -29.45 -0.10 -4.62
C GLN A 312 -28.41 -0.35 -3.52
N LEU A 313 -27.14 -0.51 -3.89
CA LEU A 313 -26.03 -0.60 -2.93
C LEU A 313 -25.96 0.72 -2.17
N ARG A 314 -25.93 0.68 -0.84
CA ARG A 314 -25.78 1.86 0.02
C ARG A 314 -24.30 2.02 0.43
N PRO A 315 -23.84 3.23 0.76
CA PRO A 315 -22.54 3.40 1.42
C PRO A 315 -22.49 2.56 2.70
N GLY A 316 -21.40 1.83 2.91
CA GLY A 316 -21.25 0.85 3.99
C GLY A 316 -21.92 -0.51 3.76
N SER A 317 -22.60 -0.73 2.62
CA SER A 317 -23.17 -2.05 2.29
C SER A 317 -22.06 -3.09 2.09
N THR A 318 -22.26 -4.26 2.69
CA THR A 318 -21.28 -5.35 2.64
C THR A 318 -21.69 -6.41 1.62
N LEU A 319 -20.70 -7.13 1.09
CA LEU A 319 -20.89 -8.24 0.15
C LEU A 319 -21.94 -9.27 0.62
N PRO A 320 -22.00 -9.69 1.91
CA PRO A 320 -23.07 -10.56 2.38
C PRO A 320 -24.49 -10.00 2.19
N GLU A 321 -24.72 -8.69 2.29
CA GLU A 321 -26.06 -8.10 2.12
C GLU A 321 -26.62 -8.31 0.71
N ALA A 322 -25.77 -8.44 -0.29
CA ALA A 322 -26.18 -8.76 -1.66
C ALA A 322 -26.98 -10.08 -1.75
N PHE A 323 -26.68 -11.06 -0.87
CA PHE A 323 -27.43 -12.31 -0.81
C PHE A 323 -28.84 -12.16 -0.25
N LEU A 324 -29.10 -11.13 0.57
CA LEU A 324 -30.45 -10.83 1.04
C LEU A 324 -31.33 -10.28 -0.09
N HIS A 325 -30.76 -9.44 -0.97
CA HIS A 325 -31.47 -8.93 -2.16
C HIS A 325 -31.88 -10.05 -3.13
N ILE A 326 -31.12 -11.14 -3.16
CA ILE A 326 -31.39 -12.33 -3.97
C ILE A 326 -32.38 -13.30 -3.31
N GLY A 327 -32.65 -13.14 -2.01
CA GLY A 327 -33.46 -14.06 -1.22
C GLY A 327 -32.70 -15.30 -0.72
N TRP A 328 -31.37 -15.28 -0.69
CA TRP A 328 -30.52 -16.39 -0.21
C TRP A 328 -30.02 -16.14 1.22
N ALA A 329 -30.95 -16.14 2.19
CA ALA A 329 -30.64 -15.86 3.59
C ALA A 329 -29.59 -16.80 4.23
N PRO A 330 -29.55 -18.13 3.97
CA PRO A 330 -28.51 -18.99 4.55
C PRO A 330 -27.09 -18.64 4.08
N ALA A 331 -26.96 -18.23 2.80
CA ALA A 331 -25.69 -17.80 2.24
C ALA A 331 -25.21 -16.50 2.88
N HIS A 332 -26.12 -15.56 3.14
CA HIS A 332 -25.81 -14.31 3.86
C HIS A 332 -25.10 -14.62 5.19
N TYR A 333 -25.70 -15.41 6.08
CA TYR A 333 -25.09 -15.70 7.39
C TYR A 333 -23.76 -16.44 7.30
N ALA A 334 -23.64 -17.40 6.37
CA ALA A 334 -22.39 -18.14 6.16
C ALA A 334 -21.24 -17.22 5.70
N VAL A 335 -21.51 -16.33 4.75
CA VAL A 335 -20.51 -15.38 4.23
C VAL A 335 -20.20 -14.31 5.28
N THR A 336 -21.18 -13.81 6.04
CA THR A 336 -20.97 -12.86 7.15
C THR A 336 -20.09 -13.46 8.26
N PHE A 337 -20.32 -14.73 8.62
CA PHE A 337 -19.47 -15.41 9.60
C PHE A 337 -18.03 -15.56 9.11
N ALA A 338 -17.84 -15.96 7.85
CA ALA A 338 -16.52 -16.05 7.23
C ALA A 338 -15.82 -14.68 7.15
N PHE A 339 -16.58 -13.62 6.86
CA PHE A 339 -16.11 -12.24 6.86
C PHE A 339 -15.59 -11.82 8.24
N LEU A 340 -16.32 -12.10 9.32
CA LEU A 340 -15.87 -11.85 10.71
C LEU A 340 -14.59 -12.60 11.06
N CYS A 341 -14.52 -13.89 10.76
CA CYS A 341 -13.31 -14.70 11.00
C CYS A 341 -12.11 -14.17 10.20
N SER A 342 -12.34 -13.78 8.94
CA SER A 342 -11.35 -13.18 8.06
C SER A 342 -10.75 -11.91 8.66
N LEU A 343 -11.59 -10.96 9.07
CA LEU A 343 -11.14 -9.68 9.60
C LEU A 343 -10.36 -9.83 10.91
N SER A 344 -10.80 -10.77 11.76
CA SER A 344 -10.13 -11.08 13.03
C SER A 344 -8.68 -11.53 12.81
N VAL A 345 -8.43 -12.38 11.80
CA VAL A 345 -7.07 -12.81 11.45
C VAL A 345 -6.26 -11.70 10.78
N SER A 346 -6.89 -10.88 9.93
CA SER A 346 -6.21 -9.78 9.25
C SER A 346 -5.67 -8.72 10.22
N LEU A 347 -6.37 -8.42 11.34
CA LEU A 347 -5.84 -7.54 12.38
C LEU A 347 -4.47 -7.99 12.89
N PHE A 348 -4.28 -9.29 13.06
CA PHE A 348 -3.05 -9.85 13.60
C PHE A 348 -1.89 -9.85 12.63
N GLY A 349 -2.17 -9.94 11.32
CA GLY A 349 -1.14 -9.98 10.27
C GLY A 349 -0.22 -8.75 10.28
N PHE A 350 -0.76 -7.57 10.63
CA PHE A 350 -0.04 -6.30 10.55
C PHE A 350 0.64 -5.85 11.83
N MET A 351 0.37 -6.50 12.97
CA MET A 351 0.89 -6.07 14.27
C MET A 351 2.35 -6.40 14.53
N LEU A 352 2.86 -7.47 13.91
CA LEU A 352 4.29 -7.78 13.98
C LEU A 352 5.14 -6.79 13.16
N PRO A 353 4.81 -6.52 11.87
CA PRO A 353 5.53 -5.55 11.06
C PRO A 353 5.60 -4.14 11.66
N ILE A 354 4.50 -3.62 12.22
CA ILE A 354 4.51 -2.26 12.78
C ILE A 354 5.41 -2.16 14.00
N ARG A 355 5.38 -3.16 14.90
CA ARG A 355 6.26 -3.17 16.08
C ARG A 355 7.72 -3.19 15.66
N ASN A 356 8.06 -4.01 14.66
CA ASN A 356 9.41 -4.06 14.11
C ASN A 356 9.81 -2.72 13.46
N LEU A 357 8.91 -2.07 12.72
CA LEU A 357 9.16 -0.76 12.12
C LEU A 357 9.46 0.31 13.17
N ILE A 358 8.59 0.45 14.18
CA ILE A 358 8.76 1.45 15.25
C ILE A 358 10.06 1.18 16.02
N TYR A 359 10.33 -0.10 16.32
CA TYR A 359 11.56 -0.51 16.98
C TYR A 359 12.80 -0.14 16.15
N MET A 360 12.83 -0.46 14.85
CA MET A 360 13.94 -0.11 13.97
C MET A 360 14.17 1.40 13.87
N MET A 361 13.11 2.20 13.72
CA MET A 361 13.22 3.65 13.67
C MET A 361 13.71 4.26 14.99
N ALA A 362 13.30 3.69 16.13
CA ALA A 362 13.75 4.13 17.44
C ALA A 362 15.19 3.68 17.74
N GLN A 363 15.58 2.49 17.29
CA GLN A 363 16.98 2.03 17.34
C GLN A 363 17.89 2.90 16.48
N ASP A 364 17.45 3.34 15.30
CA ASP A 364 18.21 4.23 14.42
C ASP A 364 18.30 5.69 14.96
N GLY A 365 17.68 5.97 16.12
CA GLY A 365 17.67 7.29 16.76
C GLY A 365 16.71 8.31 16.13
N LEU A 366 15.91 7.88 15.15
CA LEU A 366 14.94 8.74 14.45
C LEU A 366 13.68 9.02 15.29
N LEU A 367 13.35 8.10 16.20
CA LEU A 367 12.25 8.22 17.15
C LEU A 367 12.77 8.14 18.59
N PHE A 368 11.92 8.54 19.54
CA PHE A 368 12.26 8.53 20.97
C PHE A 368 12.64 7.11 21.47
N PRO A 369 13.69 6.96 22.30
CA PRO A 369 14.21 5.66 22.73
C PRO A 369 13.21 4.88 23.60
N VAL A 370 12.25 5.57 24.21
CA VAL A 370 11.14 4.95 24.95
C VAL A 370 10.30 4.02 24.05
N LEU A 371 10.29 4.26 22.74
CA LEU A 371 9.61 3.39 21.78
C LEU A 371 10.43 2.12 21.45
N ALA A 372 11.75 2.15 21.66
CA ALA A 372 12.65 1.01 21.45
C ALA A 372 12.75 0.09 22.68
N SER A 373 12.27 0.51 23.86
CA SER A 373 12.41 -0.31 25.07
C SER A 373 11.56 -1.58 24.97
N ILE A 374 12.21 -2.71 24.68
CA ILE A 374 11.62 -4.04 24.81
C ILE A 374 11.64 -4.38 26.30
N GLN A 375 10.51 -4.25 26.97
CA GLN A 375 10.39 -4.67 28.36
C GLN A 375 10.40 -6.20 28.42
N THR A 376 11.41 -6.78 29.07
CA THR A 376 11.70 -8.23 29.11
C THR A 376 10.72 -9.05 29.98
N GLY A 377 9.59 -8.46 30.39
CA GLY A 377 8.58 -9.08 31.24
C GLY A 377 7.39 -9.64 30.45
N THR A 378 6.83 -10.74 30.95
CA THR A 378 5.71 -11.50 30.35
C THR A 378 4.33 -10.79 30.40
N TYR A 379 4.20 -9.59 30.99
CA TYR A 379 2.90 -9.02 31.36
C TYR A 379 2.74 -7.50 31.19
N THR A 380 3.62 -6.79 30.46
CA THR A 380 3.46 -5.35 30.24
C THR A 380 3.40 -5.02 28.75
N PRO A 381 2.37 -4.31 28.26
CA PRO A 381 2.30 -3.91 26.86
C PRO A 381 3.45 -2.94 26.55
N ASN A 382 4.15 -3.17 25.44
CA ASN A 382 5.17 -2.23 24.96
C ASN A 382 4.56 -0.83 24.81
N VAL A 383 5.23 0.20 25.32
CA VAL A 383 4.79 1.60 25.27
C VAL A 383 4.42 2.03 23.84
N ALA A 384 5.17 1.54 22.84
CA ALA A 384 4.87 1.74 21.42
C ALA A 384 3.48 1.25 21.00
N THR A 385 3.02 0.11 21.51
CA THR A 385 1.69 -0.46 21.22
C THR A 385 0.58 0.41 21.81
N VAL A 386 0.78 0.93 23.02
CA VAL A 386 -0.19 1.80 23.69
C VAL A 386 -0.32 3.12 22.94
N ILE A 387 0.80 3.77 22.61
CA ILE A 387 0.80 5.02 21.83
C ILE A 387 0.15 4.81 20.46
N PHE A 388 0.47 3.70 19.79
CA PHE A 388 -0.15 3.34 18.51
C PHE A 388 -1.67 3.16 18.64
N GLY A 389 -2.14 2.48 19.68
CA GLY A 389 -3.57 2.30 19.93
C GLY A 389 -4.28 3.62 20.20
N ILE A 390 -3.64 4.58 20.88
CA ILE A 390 -4.19 5.93 21.07
C ILE A 390 -4.31 6.67 19.73
N ILE A 391 -3.29 6.59 18.86
CA ILE A 391 -3.35 7.20 17.52
C ILE A 391 -4.50 6.57 16.72
N ALA A 392 -4.63 5.25 16.73
CA ALA A 392 -5.74 4.55 16.08
C ALA A 392 -7.10 4.96 16.67
N ALA A 393 -7.20 5.17 18.00
CA ALA A 393 -8.43 5.65 18.65
C ALA A 393 -8.86 7.02 18.12
N ILE A 394 -7.89 7.95 18.03
CA ILE A 394 -8.11 9.30 17.53
C ILE A 394 -8.52 9.23 16.06
N MET A 395 -7.86 8.41 15.24
CA MET A 395 -8.23 8.23 13.84
C MET A 395 -9.65 7.65 13.68
N ALA A 396 -10.03 6.69 14.50
CA ALA A 396 -11.39 6.11 14.49
C ALA A 396 -12.48 7.14 14.83
N PHE A 397 -12.14 8.16 15.60
CA PHE A 397 -13.05 9.24 15.99
C PHE A 397 -13.28 10.24 14.84
N PHE A 398 -12.22 10.62 14.13
CA PHE A 398 -12.27 11.70 13.14
C PHE A 398 -12.57 11.24 11.71
N PHE A 399 -12.39 9.96 11.39
CA PHE A 399 -12.40 9.50 10.00
C PHE A 399 -13.43 8.43 9.72
N GLU A 400 -14.13 8.61 8.59
CA GLU A 400 -15.02 7.62 8.00
C GLU A 400 -14.22 6.54 7.25
N LEU A 401 -14.89 5.44 6.93
CA LEU A 401 -14.25 4.29 6.29
C LEU A 401 -13.62 4.65 4.93
N THR A 402 -14.30 5.45 4.12
CA THR A 402 -13.84 5.95 2.81
C THR A 402 -12.55 6.75 2.92
N ASP A 403 -12.52 7.73 3.82
CA ASP A 403 -11.34 8.58 4.06
C ASP A 403 -10.13 7.74 4.49
N LEU A 404 -10.35 6.73 5.33
CA LEU A 404 -9.30 5.81 5.77
C LEU A 404 -8.78 4.94 4.63
N LEU A 405 -9.67 4.42 3.77
CA LEU A 405 -9.28 3.62 2.60
C LEU A 405 -8.41 4.43 1.64
N ASP A 406 -8.81 5.67 1.35
CA ASP A 406 -8.05 6.57 0.50
C ASP A 406 -6.70 6.95 1.12
N LEU A 407 -6.66 7.24 2.44
CA LEU A 407 -5.43 7.53 3.17
C LEU A 407 -4.44 6.36 3.10
N MET A 408 -4.94 5.13 3.25
CA MET A 408 -4.15 3.93 3.12
C MET A 408 -3.61 3.72 1.70
N SER A 409 -4.44 3.94 0.68
CA SER A 409 -4.03 3.87 -0.71
C SER A 409 -2.91 4.84 -1.03
N VAL A 410 -3.03 6.12 -0.65
CA VAL A 410 -1.97 7.12 -0.87
C VAL A 410 -0.68 6.73 -0.13
N GLY A 411 -0.80 6.27 1.11
CA GLY A 411 0.34 5.84 1.91
C GLY A 411 1.14 4.71 1.25
N ALA A 412 0.44 3.70 0.75
CA ALA A 412 1.04 2.57 0.04
C ALA A 412 1.60 2.95 -1.34
N LEU A 413 0.87 3.76 -2.12
CA LEU A 413 1.32 4.24 -3.43
C LEU A 413 2.63 5.04 -3.32
N LEU A 414 2.78 5.86 -2.27
CA LEU A 414 4.04 6.56 -2.00
C LEU A 414 5.17 5.57 -1.68
N ALA A 415 4.93 4.62 -0.77
CA ALA A 415 5.93 3.62 -0.40
C ALA A 415 6.36 2.76 -1.59
N TYR A 416 5.43 2.36 -2.45
CA TYR A 416 5.69 1.52 -3.61
C TYR A 416 6.47 2.26 -4.69
N SER A 417 6.17 3.54 -4.89
CA SER A 417 6.92 4.42 -5.80
C SER A 417 8.37 4.61 -5.32
N LEU A 418 8.56 4.79 -4.00
CA LEU A 418 9.89 4.87 -3.41
C LEU A 418 10.67 3.57 -3.57
N VAL A 419 10.06 2.41 -3.34
CA VAL A 419 10.74 1.11 -3.54
C VAL A 419 11.08 0.88 -5.03
N ALA A 420 10.21 1.26 -5.96
CA ALA A 420 10.52 1.21 -7.39
C ALA A 420 11.74 2.08 -7.74
N LEU A 421 11.82 3.28 -7.16
CA LEU A 421 12.99 4.15 -7.28
C LEU A 421 14.25 3.52 -6.67
N CYS A 422 14.13 2.89 -5.49
CA CYS A 422 15.24 2.21 -4.82
C CYS A 422 15.80 1.06 -5.67
N VAL A 423 14.94 0.24 -6.28
CA VAL A 423 15.37 -0.86 -7.20
C VAL A 423 16.09 -0.31 -8.42
N LEU A 424 15.57 0.77 -9.01
CA LEU A 424 16.20 1.43 -10.15
C LEU A 424 17.61 1.91 -9.78
N ILE A 425 17.77 2.59 -8.65
CA ILE A 425 19.08 3.08 -8.19
C ILE A 425 20.03 1.92 -7.88
N LEU A 426 19.55 0.89 -7.18
CA LEU A 426 20.38 -0.22 -6.70
C LEU A 426 20.91 -1.11 -7.85
N ARG A 427 20.26 -1.16 -9.02
CA ARG A 427 20.75 -1.95 -10.18
C ARG A 427 21.98 -1.34 -10.85
N TYR A 428 22.22 -0.04 -10.67
CA TYR A 428 23.34 0.68 -11.29
C TYR A 428 24.41 1.09 -10.26
N GLN A 429 24.24 0.72 -9.00
CA GLN A 429 25.28 0.90 -7.98
C GLN A 429 26.29 -0.26 -8.03
N PRO A 430 27.58 0.01 -7.73
CA PRO A 430 28.59 -1.04 -7.57
C PRO A 430 28.17 -2.02 -6.48
N GLU A 431 28.56 -3.29 -6.67
CA GLU A 431 28.24 -4.36 -5.73
C GLU A 431 28.97 -4.12 -4.39
N MET A 432 28.22 -4.04 -3.30
CA MET A 432 28.79 -4.09 -1.95
C MET A 432 29.09 -5.57 -1.66
N ARG A 433 30.30 -6.05 -1.96
CA ARG A 433 30.73 -7.41 -1.57
C ARG A 433 30.81 -7.50 -0.05
N TYR A 434 29.88 -8.21 0.57
CA TYR A 434 29.99 -8.65 1.96
C TYR A 434 30.80 -9.95 1.98
N GLU A 435 32.13 -9.85 2.06
CA GLU A 435 32.98 -11.01 2.35
C GLU A 435 33.22 -11.15 3.86
N ARG A 436 33.17 -12.39 4.33
CA ARG A 436 33.19 -12.86 5.72
C ARG A 436 34.43 -12.46 6.55
N ASN A 437 35.44 -11.85 5.93
CA ASN A 437 36.68 -11.44 6.57
C ASN A 437 37.09 -10.04 6.10
N GLY A 438 36.50 -9.02 6.72
CA GLY A 438 36.92 -7.63 6.55
C GLY A 438 36.46 -7.01 5.23
N VAL A 439 35.99 -5.77 5.32
CA VAL A 439 35.65 -4.95 4.17
C VAL A 439 36.94 -4.65 3.41
N GLN A 440 37.19 -5.40 2.34
CA GLN A 440 37.93 -4.86 1.20
C GLN A 440 36.90 -4.44 0.17
N VAL A 441 36.64 -3.14 0.08
CA VAL A 441 36.31 -2.54 -1.21
C VAL A 441 37.43 -3.03 -2.13
N GLN A 442 37.10 -3.72 -3.21
CA GLN A 442 38.10 -4.11 -4.21
C GLN A 442 38.67 -2.81 -4.80
N ASP A 443 39.76 -2.33 -4.19
CA ASP A 443 40.69 -1.34 -4.74
C ASP A 443 41.39 -2.00 -5.94
N GLU A 444 40.64 -2.33 -6.99
CA GLU A 444 41.23 -2.43 -8.32
C GLU A 444 41.40 -1.01 -8.84
N ASN A 445 42.56 -0.41 -8.50
CA ASN A 445 43.08 0.88 -8.96
C ASN A 445 42.08 2.05 -8.87
N GLU A 446 42.30 3.00 -7.96
CA GLU A 446 41.68 4.33 -8.05
C GLU A 446 41.72 4.85 -9.50
N PRO A 447 40.59 4.92 -10.24
CA PRO A 447 40.56 5.69 -11.45
C PRO A 447 40.46 7.13 -10.98
N ALA A 448 41.54 7.88 -11.23
CA ALA A 448 41.65 9.32 -11.00
C ALA A 448 40.29 10.01 -11.15
N ALA A 449 39.81 10.66 -10.08
CA ALA A 449 38.56 11.43 -9.99
C ALA A 449 37.95 11.75 -11.36
N GLU A 450 37.15 10.82 -11.88
CA GLU A 450 36.64 10.91 -13.25
C GLU A 450 35.70 12.12 -13.28
N LYS A 451 36.14 13.19 -13.95
CA LYS A 451 35.33 14.41 -14.08
C LYS A 451 34.08 14.07 -14.87
N LEU A 452 32.93 14.52 -14.39
CA LEU A 452 31.64 14.39 -15.07
C LEU A 452 31.72 15.11 -16.43
N THR A 453 31.97 14.36 -17.50
CA THR A 453 31.98 14.87 -18.88
C THR A 453 30.67 14.47 -19.56
N LEU A 454 30.12 15.36 -20.41
CA LEU A 454 28.91 15.05 -21.20
C LEU A 454 29.09 13.79 -22.05
N GLN A 455 30.31 13.48 -22.46
CA GLN A 455 30.66 12.27 -23.19
C GLN A 455 30.56 11.00 -22.31
N GLY A 456 30.99 11.07 -21.04
CA GLY A 456 30.84 9.98 -20.07
C GLY A 456 29.39 9.69 -19.65
N LEU A 457 28.48 10.66 -19.84
CA LEU A 457 27.04 10.47 -19.58
C LEU A 457 26.37 9.55 -20.62
N PHE A 458 26.81 9.64 -21.89
CA PHE A 458 26.24 8.89 -23.02
C PHE A 458 27.06 7.67 -23.44
N PHE A 459 28.34 7.62 -23.07
CA PHE A 459 29.28 6.54 -23.38
C PHE A 459 30.15 6.23 -22.16
N PRO A 460 29.68 5.34 -21.26
CA PRO A 460 30.48 4.92 -20.11
C PRO A 460 31.73 4.15 -20.57
N GLY A 461 32.88 4.43 -19.95
CA GLY A 461 34.17 3.84 -20.31
C GLY A 461 34.39 2.43 -19.75
N SER A 462 33.63 2.01 -18.73
CA SER A 462 33.75 0.69 -18.08
C SER A 462 32.49 -0.16 -18.28
N PRO A 463 32.62 -1.48 -18.49
CA PRO A 463 31.49 -2.41 -18.55
C PRO A 463 30.88 -2.72 -17.18
N THR A 464 31.56 -2.36 -16.09
CA THR A 464 31.12 -2.56 -14.70
C THR A 464 30.66 -1.25 -14.06
N PRO A 465 29.68 -1.29 -13.13
CA PRO A 465 29.18 -0.10 -12.44
C PRO A 465 30.26 0.51 -11.53
N THR A 466 30.57 1.79 -11.74
CA THR A 466 31.46 2.60 -10.91
C THR A 466 30.67 3.47 -9.92
N PRO A 467 31.27 3.96 -8.82
CA PRO A 467 30.59 4.86 -7.88
C PRO A 467 30.07 6.15 -8.55
N LEU A 468 30.74 6.64 -9.59
CA LEU A 468 30.30 7.79 -10.39
C LEU A 468 29.08 7.47 -11.25
N SER A 469 29.06 6.29 -11.90
CA SER A 469 27.88 5.80 -12.63
C SER A 469 26.67 5.66 -11.70
N GLY A 470 26.87 5.12 -10.49
CA GLY A 470 25.83 5.04 -9.46
C GLY A 470 25.31 6.41 -9.00
N GLN A 471 26.18 7.41 -8.85
CA GLN A 471 25.78 8.78 -8.54
C GLN A 471 24.98 9.41 -9.67
N VAL A 472 25.45 9.29 -10.93
CA VAL A 472 24.73 9.78 -12.12
C VAL A 472 23.33 9.18 -12.18
N VAL A 473 23.21 7.86 -12.04
CA VAL A 473 21.90 7.19 -12.08
C VAL A 473 21.01 7.62 -10.91
N SER A 474 21.57 7.86 -9.71
CA SER A 474 20.76 8.35 -8.58
C SER A 474 20.18 9.76 -8.83
N VAL A 475 20.97 10.66 -9.41
CA VAL A 475 20.54 12.02 -9.76
C VAL A 475 19.53 11.97 -10.91
N CYS A 476 19.83 11.22 -11.98
CA CYS A 476 18.93 11.04 -13.10
C CYS A 476 17.60 10.40 -12.68
N SER A 477 17.63 9.39 -11.81
CA SER A 477 16.42 8.72 -11.33
C SER A 477 15.55 9.64 -10.46
N SER A 478 16.19 10.46 -9.61
CA SER A 478 15.47 11.46 -8.80
C SER A 478 14.85 12.56 -9.66
N LEU A 479 15.59 13.06 -10.66
CA LEU A 479 15.09 14.00 -11.65
C LEU A 479 13.93 13.41 -12.46
N LEU A 480 14.03 12.15 -12.86
CA LEU A 480 13.01 11.45 -13.62
C LEU A 480 11.73 11.24 -12.79
N ALA A 481 11.86 10.89 -11.50
CA ALA A 481 10.72 10.84 -10.59
C ALA A 481 10.02 12.20 -10.48
N LEU A 482 10.77 13.30 -10.38
CA LEU A 482 10.22 14.65 -10.34
C LEU A 482 9.53 15.05 -11.67
N LEU A 483 10.10 14.67 -12.81
CA LEU A 483 9.46 14.93 -14.10
C LEU A 483 8.21 14.10 -14.31
N LEU A 484 8.19 12.85 -13.83
CA LEU A 484 6.99 12.02 -13.84
C LEU A 484 5.89 12.61 -12.94
N THR A 485 6.24 13.14 -11.77
CA THR A 485 5.24 13.81 -10.90
C THR A 485 4.71 15.09 -11.53
N LEU A 486 5.56 15.91 -12.16
CA LEU A 486 5.13 17.08 -12.92
C LEU A 486 4.23 16.70 -14.10
N LEU A 487 4.58 15.65 -14.85
CA LEU A 487 3.75 15.14 -15.93
C LEU A 487 2.37 14.70 -15.41
N CYS A 488 2.32 13.97 -14.29
CA CYS A 488 1.06 13.54 -13.68
C CYS A 488 0.23 14.74 -13.18
N LEU A 489 0.87 15.78 -12.64
CA LEU A 489 0.20 17.01 -12.22
C LEU A 489 -0.46 17.73 -13.41
N VAL A 490 0.24 17.82 -14.54
CA VAL A 490 -0.30 18.41 -15.78
C VAL A 490 -1.43 17.56 -16.34
N LEU A 491 -1.29 16.23 -16.33
CA LEU A 491 -2.32 15.30 -16.79
C LEU A 491 -3.57 15.30 -15.88
N ALA A 492 -3.42 15.57 -14.58
CA ALA A 492 -4.54 15.71 -13.65
C ALA A 492 -5.43 16.91 -14.01
N TRP A 493 -4.89 17.94 -14.67
CA TRP A 493 -5.65 19.06 -15.23
C TRP A 493 -6.21 18.74 -16.62
N TRP A 494 -6.92 17.61 -16.72
CA TRP A 494 -7.53 17.08 -17.96
C TRP A 494 -8.48 18.05 -18.71
N PRO A 495 -9.23 18.97 -18.07
CA PRO A 495 -10.11 19.91 -18.79
C PRO A 495 -9.35 20.84 -19.74
N GLY A 496 -8.14 21.26 -19.37
CA GLY A 496 -7.29 22.13 -20.20
C GLY A 496 -6.52 21.39 -21.30
N LEU A 497 -6.48 20.05 -21.26
CA LEU A 497 -5.86 19.23 -22.31
C LEU A 497 -6.88 18.91 -23.42
N LEU A 498 -8.14 18.67 -23.04
CA LEU A 498 -9.25 18.43 -23.97
C LEU A 498 -9.72 19.70 -24.70
N SER A 499 -9.49 20.89 -24.14
CA SER A 499 -9.78 22.17 -24.83
C SER A 499 -8.92 22.38 -26.08
N GLY A 500 -7.88 21.56 -26.29
CA GLY A 500 -7.00 21.64 -27.46
C GLY A 500 -6.02 22.80 -27.38
N ASP A 501 -5.82 23.38 -26.20
CA ASP A 501 -4.92 24.52 -26.02
C ASP A 501 -3.47 24.10 -26.36
N PRO A 502 -2.80 24.80 -27.30
CA PRO A 502 -1.48 24.40 -27.77
C PRO A 502 -0.43 24.46 -26.66
N VAL A 503 -0.62 25.32 -25.66
CA VAL A 503 0.31 25.48 -24.52
C VAL A 503 0.41 24.18 -23.72
N TRP A 504 -0.72 23.61 -23.28
CA TRP A 504 -0.71 22.38 -22.48
C TRP A 504 -0.13 21.18 -23.25
N ILE A 505 -0.47 21.07 -24.53
CA ILE A 505 0.06 20.02 -25.41
C ILE A 505 1.59 20.17 -25.54
N THR A 506 2.11 21.39 -25.76
CA THR A 506 3.55 21.62 -25.86
C THR A 506 4.28 21.30 -24.55
N VAL A 507 3.70 21.62 -23.39
CA VAL A 507 4.26 21.28 -22.07
C VAL A 507 4.33 19.76 -21.89
N VAL A 508 3.26 19.03 -22.21
CA VAL A 508 3.24 17.56 -22.13
C VAL A 508 4.29 16.94 -23.05
N VAL A 509 4.37 17.39 -24.30
CA VAL A 509 5.37 16.89 -25.27
C VAL A 509 6.78 17.18 -24.78
N LEU A 510 7.07 18.38 -24.26
CA LEU A 510 8.37 18.74 -23.72
C LEU A 510 8.77 17.83 -22.54
N LEU A 511 7.84 17.59 -21.61
CA LEU A 511 8.07 16.68 -20.47
C LEU A 511 8.35 15.26 -20.94
N LEU A 512 7.60 14.74 -21.92
CA LEU A 512 7.82 13.40 -22.48
C LEU A 512 9.18 13.29 -23.18
N VAL A 513 9.62 14.32 -23.91
CA VAL A 513 10.96 14.36 -24.53
C VAL A 513 12.05 14.34 -23.47
N LEU A 514 11.89 15.09 -22.37
CA LEU A 514 12.86 15.11 -21.29
C LEU A 514 12.92 13.77 -20.53
N ILE A 515 11.76 13.17 -20.25
CA ILE A 515 11.63 11.84 -19.61
C ILE A 515 12.30 10.78 -20.48
N THR A 516 12.01 10.75 -21.78
CA THR A 516 12.61 9.77 -22.71
C THR A 516 14.12 9.98 -22.87
N GLY A 517 14.58 11.22 -22.92
CA GLY A 517 16.01 11.56 -22.95
C GLY A 517 16.77 11.05 -21.71
N ILE A 518 16.27 11.35 -20.51
CA ILE A 518 16.90 10.90 -19.25
C ILE A 518 16.81 9.36 -19.11
N THR A 519 15.70 8.76 -19.52
CA THR A 519 15.54 7.29 -19.54
C THR A 519 16.58 6.66 -20.46
N GLY A 520 16.86 7.26 -21.62
CA GLY A 520 17.91 6.83 -22.54
C GLY A 520 19.32 6.91 -21.92
N VAL A 521 19.59 7.95 -21.12
CA VAL A 521 20.85 8.06 -20.36
C VAL A 521 20.98 6.91 -19.37
N ILE A 522 19.96 6.64 -18.56
CA ILE A 522 19.97 5.54 -17.58
C ILE A 522 20.14 4.18 -18.28
N TRP A 523 19.47 3.97 -19.41
CA TRP A 523 19.57 2.72 -20.16
C TRP A 523 20.99 2.45 -20.66
N ARG A 524 21.76 3.48 -21.01
CA ARG A 524 23.15 3.34 -21.47
C ARG A 524 24.17 3.08 -20.38
N GLN A 525 23.84 3.29 -19.10
CA GLN A 525 24.77 3.07 -17.99
C GLN A 525 24.99 1.57 -17.72
N PRO A 526 26.19 1.15 -17.24
CA PRO A 526 26.50 -0.25 -16.96
C PRO A 526 25.64 -0.77 -15.80
N GLN A 527 25.02 -1.94 -15.99
CA GLN A 527 24.22 -2.61 -14.97
C GLN A 527 25.06 -3.58 -14.15
N SER A 528 24.70 -3.80 -12.88
CA SER A 528 25.35 -4.81 -12.05
C SER A 528 25.14 -6.23 -12.60
N SER A 529 26.24 -6.98 -12.72
CA SER A 529 26.26 -8.36 -13.23
C SER A 529 25.93 -9.42 -12.17
N SER A 530 25.43 -9.02 -11.00
CA SER A 530 25.23 -9.95 -9.88
C SER A 530 24.22 -11.06 -10.25
N PRO A 531 24.51 -12.33 -9.90
CA PRO A 531 23.64 -13.46 -10.21
C PRO A 531 22.44 -13.47 -9.25
N LEU A 532 21.44 -12.64 -9.54
CA LEU A 532 20.16 -12.68 -8.82
C LEU A 532 19.25 -13.72 -9.46
N HIS A 533 18.69 -14.59 -8.63
CA HIS A 533 17.75 -15.63 -9.05
C HIS A 533 16.45 -15.06 -9.65
N PHE A 534 16.10 -13.82 -9.27
CA PHE A 534 15.01 -13.04 -9.85
C PHE A 534 15.47 -11.61 -10.15
N LYS A 535 15.26 -11.16 -11.40
CA LYS A 535 15.51 -9.79 -11.86
C LYS A 535 14.23 -9.26 -12.52
N VAL A 536 13.83 -8.05 -12.17
CA VAL A 536 12.72 -7.35 -12.83
C VAL A 536 13.01 -7.23 -14.33
N PRO A 537 12.07 -7.61 -15.21
CA PRO A 537 12.26 -7.50 -16.65
C PRO A 537 12.14 -6.04 -17.12
N GLY A 538 12.75 -5.71 -18.26
CA GLY A 538 12.49 -4.44 -18.96
C GLY A 538 12.97 -3.19 -18.21
N LEU A 539 14.10 -3.24 -17.50
CA LEU A 539 14.69 -2.01 -16.95
C LEU A 539 15.28 -1.12 -18.04
N PRO A 540 15.19 0.22 -17.89
CA PRO A 540 14.61 0.97 -16.76
C PRO A 540 13.08 1.19 -16.81
N LEU A 541 12.39 0.72 -17.86
CA LEU A 541 10.98 1.06 -18.13
C LEU A 541 10.00 0.57 -17.06
N LEU A 542 10.17 -0.64 -16.52
CA LEU A 542 9.19 -1.21 -15.59
C LEU A 542 9.08 -0.43 -14.26
N PRO A 543 10.19 -0.11 -13.54
CA PRO A 543 10.12 0.76 -12.37
C PRO A 543 9.54 2.16 -12.67
N LEU A 544 9.82 2.72 -13.85
CA LEU A 544 9.30 4.03 -14.25
C LEU A 544 7.80 4.00 -14.52
N LEU A 545 7.32 2.94 -15.17
CA LEU A 545 5.89 2.71 -15.36
C LEU A 545 5.18 2.54 -14.01
N SER A 546 5.80 1.82 -13.07
CA SER A 546 5.29 1.67 -11.70
C SER A 546 5.14 3.04 -11.01
N ILE A 547 6.19 3.87 -11.01
CA ILE A 547 6.15 5.23 -10.45
C ILE A 547 5.07 6.08 -11.14
N PHE A 548 5.02 6.05 -12.48
CA PHE A 548 4.04 6.82 -13.25
C PHE A 548 2.59 6.45 -12.89
N VAL A 549 2.26 5.16 -12.91
CA VAL A 549 0.89 4.70 -12.60
C VAL A 549 0.54 5.02 -11.14
N ASN A 550 1.48 4.81 -10.21
CA ASN A 550 1.23 5.08 -8.81
C ASN A 550 0.96 6.58 -8.56
N VAL A 551 1.79 7.46 -9.15
CA VAL A 551 1.60 8.90 -9.01
C VAL A 551 0.31 9.35 -9.71
N CYS A 552 -0.04 8.80 -10.88
CA CYS A 552 -1.33 9.06 -11.52
C CYS A 552 -2.51 8.73 -10.59
N LEU A 553 -2.48 7.59 -9.90
CA LEU A 553 -3.50 7.21 -8.94
C LEU A 553 -3.52 8.15 -7.73
N MET A 554 -2.35 8.54 -7.21
CA MET A 554 -2.28 9.49 -6.08
C MET A 554 -2.92 10.85 -6.42
N MET A 555 -2.81 11.32 -7.67
CA MET A 555 -3.40 12.60 -8.09
C MET A 555 -4.92 12.59 -8.16
N GLN A 556 -5.55 11.40 -8.21
CA GLN A 556 -7.01 11.25 -8.31
C GLN A 556 -7.69 11.17 -6.94
N VAL A 557 -6.92 11.13 -5.85
CA VAL A 557 -7.42 11.03 -4.48
C VAL A 557 -7.97 12.38 -4.00
N THR A 558 -8.92 12.34 -3.05
CA THR A 558 -9.59 13.52 -2.52
C THR A 558 -8.63 14.51 -1.84
N ALA A 559 -9.00 15.80 -1.89
CA ALA A 559 -8.24 16.86 -1.24
C ALA A 559 -8.18 16.70 0.30
N VAL A 560 -9.20 16.08 0.90
CA VAL A 560 -9.26 15.78 2.33
C VAL A 560 -8.11 14.84 2.69
N THR A 561 -7.93 13.74 1.96
CA THR A 561 -6.84 12.79 2.20
C THR A 561 -5.47 13.45 2.10
N TRP A 562 -5.26 14.34 1.13
CA TRP A 562 -4.01 15.10 0.99
C TRP A 562 -3.77 16.06 2.14
N ALA A 563 -4.82 16.74 2.62
CA ALA A 563 -4.72 17.60 3.79
C ALA A 563 -4.33 16.80 5.04
N LEU A 564 -4.93 15.62 5.24
CA LEU A 564 -4.61 14.73 6.36
C LEU A 564 -3.16 14.24 6.32
N LEU A 565 -2.72 13.76 5.15
CA LEU A 565 -1.33 13.36 4.96
C LEU A 565 -0.38 14.54 5.20
N GLY A 566 -0.75 15.74 4.73
CA GLY A 566 0.02 16.97 4.95
C GLY A 566 0.19 17.31 6.43
N VAL A 567 -0.90 17.29 7.22
CA VAL A 567 -0.86 17.50 8.67
C VAL A 567 -0.02 16.43 9.36
N TRP A 568 -0.18 15.16 9.00
CA TRP A 568 0.62 14.07 9.55
C TRP A 568 2.11 14.25 9.24
N MET A 569 2.46 14.64 8.01
CA MET A 569 3.84 14.91 7.62
C MET A 569 4.43 16.12 8.34
N LEU A 570 3.66 17.17 8.61
CA LEU A 570 4.10 18.31 9.40
C LEU A 570 4.48 17.91 10.83
N ILE A 571 3.67 17.04 11.46
CA ILE A 571 3.99 16.49 12.79
C ILE A 571 5.28 15.66 12.73
N GLY A 572 5.42 14.81 11.71
CA GLY A 572 6.63 14.00 11.50
C GLY A 572 7.88 14.84 11.33
N PHE A 573 7.82 15.88 10.48
CA PHE A 573 8.95 16.79 10.29
C PHE A 573 9.28 17.58 11.55
N ALA A 574 8.28 18.00 12.32
CA ALA A 574 8.53 18.65 13.61
C ALA A 574 9.31 17.72 14.56
N ILE A 575 8.95 16.43 14.63
CA ILE A 575 9.66 15.42 15.43
C ILE A 575 11.07 15.16 14.87
N TYR A 576 11.22 15.00 13.56
CA TYR A 576 12.51 14.71 12.93
C TYR A 576 13.52 15.85 13.10
N PHE A 577 13.12 17.09 12.83
CA PHE A 577 14.02 18.24 12.92
C PHE A 577 14.28 18.68 14.36
N SER A 578 13.37 18.42 15.30
CA SER A 578 13.59 18.73 16.73
C SER A 578 14.42 17.67 17.45
N TYR A 579 14.14 16.39 17.20
CA TYR A 579 14.74 15.28 17.93
C TYR A 579 15.61 14.38 17.04
N GLY A 580 15.04 13.85 15.96
CA GLY A 580 15.64 12.79 15.14
C GLY A 580 17.01 13.15 14.56
N ILE A 581 17.18 14.34 13.98
CA ILE A 581 18.45 14.76 13.38
C ILE A 581 19.59 14.92 14.39
N GLN A 582 19.25 15.23 15.64
CA GLN A 582 20.22 15.41 16.72
C GLN A 582 20.64 14.06 17.32
N HIS A 583 19.72 13.10 17.39
CA HIS A 583 19.90 11.81 18.04
C HIS A 583 20.11 10.64 17.08
N SER A 584 20.11 10.87 15.76
CA SER A 584 20.46 9.82 14.80
C SER A 584 21.84 9.28 15.16
N LEU A 585 21.94 7.96 15.37
CA LEU A 585 23.15 7.26 15.83
C LEU A 585 24.27 7.23 14.78
N VAL A 586 24.20 8.13 13.80
CA VAL A 586 25.17 8.31 12.75
C VAL A 586 26.30 9.22 13.28
N PRO A 587 27.57 8.77 13.26
CA PRO A 587 28.71 9.55 13.74
C PRO A 587 28.95 10.87 12.99
#